data_AF-A0A316NXC3-F1
#
_entry.id   AF-A0A316NXC3-F1
#
_cell.length_a   1.000
_cell.length_b   1.000
_cell.length_c   1.000
_cell.angle_alpha   90.00
_cell.angle_beta   90.00
_cell.angle_gamma   90.00
#
_symmetry.space_group_name_H-M   'P 1'
#
loop_
_entity.id
_entity.type
_entity.pdbx_description
1 polymer ?
#
loop_
_entity_poly.entity_id
_entity_poly.type
_entity_poly.pdbx_seq_one_letter_code
_entity_poly.pdbx_strand_id
1 'polypeptide(L)'
;MMELRENRNPFTISGYLGRKWYFSLGAIIALISGILQFAICNTLFKEITQLAALGKPYCIFDILTSGILSQNSLIAYVIIFIISLILSFINNKKRLTDLLGKENPAYIISAVVTALTGTVIFLNSGSGLFNLLYVILLTLSFILLFAKGKLDIPVYEEPLKADENGFIEAKTVVSFWKRWFAYIIDACGILASISLFALKICPDFITKLGDFSILIGYAIFVLYFGIMNSEKCQGQTLAKSVLKIKTVDASGQYLSLKKSLLRALVFTFCVMLPFAFLQLVSIKDLNSFETIILILCITAGAVFNLLFLFNFKTRQTIHDLVAKSYVVTTKCNSPLKNNNINPTPIVFSILIALCYGMLMALGLLSTKLLKIDSEFIQKTEKDLNIKITKNTSIKKYPSEKLTGTIYIPAKDIDNAELANNTAAYIIKNSPTKFGTINVVLYRFATFGNVTILKNKSYTQKAEETLDK
;
A
#
# COMPACT_ATOMS: atom_id res chain seq x y z
N MET A 1 -34.14 -8.75 -4.67
CA MET A 1 -33.22 -9.24 -3.62
C MET A 1 -32.36 -8.09 -3.11
N MET A 2 -32.52 -7.70 -1.85
CA MET A 2 -32.04 -6.44 -1.29
C MET A 2 -30.83 -6.61 -0.36
N GLU A 3 -29.82 -5.76 -0.53
CA GLU A 3 -28.58 -5.70 0.28
C GLU A 3 -28.81 -5.25 1.73
N LEU A 4 -27.96 -5.72 2.65
CA LEU A 4 -27.93 -5.29 4.06
C LEU A 4 -27.88 -3.76 4.20
N ARG A 5 -28.61 -3.19 5.16
CA ARG A 5 -28.58 -1.74 5.47
C ARG A 5 -27.17 -1.24 5.83
N GLU A 6 -26.33 -2.07 6.45
CA GLU A 6 -24.91 -1.80 6.71
C GLU A 6 -24.02 -1.85 5.44
N ASN A 7 -24.51 -2.45 4.34
CA ASN A 7 -23.91 -2.32 3.01
C ASN A 7 -24.37 -1.03 2.29
N ARG A 8 -25.45 -0.38 2.75
CA ARG A 8 -25.77 0.98 2.35
C ARG A 8 -24.88 1.94 3.13
N ASN A 9 -23.77 2.27 2.50
CA ASN A 9 -22.82 3.29 2.92
C ASN A 9 -23.58 4.60 3.33
N PRO A 10 -23.23 5.33 4.42
CA PRO A 10 -23.73 6.71 4.66
C PRO A 10 -23.47 7.66 3.48
N PHE A 11 -22.59 7.21 2.59
CA PHE A 11 -22.24 7.75 1.30
C PHE A 11 -23.01 7.09 0.13
N THR A 12 -24.20 6.48 0.28
CA THR A 12 -25.02 6.04 -0.87
C THR A 12 -25.80 7.20 -1.49
N ILE A 13 -26.26 7.02 -2.73
CA ILE A 13 -27.09 8.00 -3.46
C ILE A 13 -28.42 8.27 -2.73
N SER A 14 -28.83 7.37 -1.83
CA SER A 14 -29.98 7.46 -0.94
C SER A 14 -29.70 8.09 0.44
N GLY A 15 -28.47 8.55 0.72
CA GLY A 15 -28.10 9.25 1.96
C GLY A 15 -28.45 10.74 1.96
N TYR A 16 -28.58 11.33 3.16
CA TYR A 16 -29.14 12.66 3.46
C TYR A 16 -28.50 13.88 2.74
N LEU A 17 -27.28 13.74 2.19
CA LEU A 17 -26.59 14.80 1.43
C LEU A 17 -26.93 14.69 -0.06
N GLY A 18 -27.78 15.60 -0.55
CA GLY A 18 -28.32 15.58 -1.92
C GLY A 18 -27.30 15.72 -3.07
N ARG A 19 -27.78 15.34 -4.26
CA ARG A 19 -27.09 15.18 -5.57
C ARG A 19 -26.03 16.24 -5.97
N LYS A 20 -26.19 17.50 -5.57
CA LYS A 20 -25.32 18.62 -5.99
C LYS A 20 -24.05 18.81 -5.14
N TRP A 21 -24.02 18.24 -3.93
CA TRP A 21 -22.97 18.56 -2.96
C TRP A 21 -21.84 17.52 -2.91
N TYR A 22 -21.94 16.38 -3.59
CA TYR A 22 -20.90 15.34 -3.53
C TYR A 22 -19.57 15.78 -4.13
N PHE A 23 -19.59 16.42 -5.31
CA PHE A 23 -18.36 16.96 -5.88
C PHE A 23 -17.80 18.10 -5.01
N SER A 24 -18.64 19.01 -4.53
CA SER A 24 -18.22 20.09 -3.62
C SER A 24 -17.64 19.54 -2.31
N LEU A 25 -18.23 18.49 -1.73
CA LEU A 25 -17.72 17.78 -0.57
C LEU A 25 -16.38 17.10 -0.89
N GLY A 26 -16.26 16.47 -2.06
CA GLY A 26 -15.00 15.91 -2.55
C GLY A 26 -13.91 16.96 -2.77
N ALA A 27 -14.26 18.14 -3.29
CA ALA A 27 -13.36 19.27 -3.47
C ALA A 27 -12.94 19.87 -2.12
N ILE A 28 -13.85 19.97 -1.15
CA ILE A 28 -13.55 20.39 0.23
C ILE A 28 -12.63 19.36 0.90
N ILE A 29 -12.90 18.06 0.74
CA ILE A 29 -12.04 16.98 1.24
C ILE A 29 -10.65 17.05 0.60
N ALA A 30 -10.57 17.26 -0.71
CA ALA A 30 -9.31 17.39 -1.42
C ALA A 30 -8.54 18.64 -0.98
N LEU A 31 -9.22 19.77 -0.78
CA LEU A 31 -8.65 21.01 -0.27
C LEU A 31 -8.10 20.81 1.15
N ILE A 32 -8.89 20.23 2.06
CA ILE A 32 -8.46 19.92 3.43
C ILE A 32 -7.27 18.97 3.42
N SER A 33 -7.30 17.94 2.57
CA SER A 33 -6.21 16.97 2.43
C SER A 33 -4.94 17.64 1.89
N GLY A 34 -5.07 18.53 0.92
CA GLY A 34 -3.96 19.32 0.37
C GLY A 34 -3.35 20.27 1.39
N ILE A 35 -4.18 20.98 2.16
CA ILE A 35 -3.73 21.85 3.27
C ILE A 35 -3.00 21.02 4.33
N LEU A 36 -3.53 19.85 4.67
CA LEU A 36 -2.94 18.96 5.67
C LEU A 36 -1.60 18.38 5.18
N GLN A 37 -1.53 17.97 3.91
CA GLN A 37 -0.28 17.54 3.28
C GLN A 37 0.75 18.68 3.25
N PHE A 38 0.33 19.90 2.90
CA PHE A 38 1.21 21.06 2.88
C PHE A 38 1.75 21.40 4.28
N ALA A 39 0.88 21.41 5.30
CA ALA A 39 1.24 21.73 6.67
C ALA A 39 2.21 20.70 7.27
N ILE A 40 1.94 19.40 7.06
CA ILE A 40 2.71 18.31 7.68
C ILE A 40 3.98 17.98 6.88
N CYS A 41 3.96 18.21 5.57
CA CYS A 41 5.03 17.87 4.63
C CYS A 41 5.57 19.11 3.91
N ASN A 42 5.65 20.25 4.60
CA ASN A 42 6.10 21.53 4.03
C ASN A 42 7.45 21.40 3.28
N THR A 43 8.37 20.57 3.78
CA THR A 43 9.66 20.29 3.12
C THR A 43 9.50 19.70 1.72
N LEU A 44 8.54 18.79 1.51
CA LEU A 44 8.22 18.23 0.19
C LEU A 44 7.77 19.33 -0.77
N PHE A 45 6.84 20.18 -0.33
CA PHE A 45 6.30 21.24 -1.18
C PHE A 45 7.33 22.32 -1.49
N LYS A 46 8.20 22.68 -0.54
CA LYS A 46 9.33 23.59 -0.79
C LYS A 46 10.25 23.06 -1.88
N GLU A 47 10.58 21.77 -1.83
CA GLU A 47 11.41 21.13 -2.86
C GLU A 47 10.72 21.16 -4.24
N ILE A 48 9.43 20.80 -4.29
CA ILE A 48 8.64 20.87 -5.52
C ILE A 48 8.59 22.29 -6.10
N THR A 49 8.31 23.30 -5.27
CA THR A 49 8.23 24.71 -5.69
C THR A 49 9.58 25.22 -6.19
N GLN A 50 10.68 24.82 -5.57
CA GLN A 50 12.03 25.20 -6.01
C GLN A 50 12.40 24.54 -7.33
N LEU A 51 12.13 23.24 -7.51
CA LEU A 51 12.36 22.54 -8.77
C LEU A 51 11.52 23.16 -9.90
N ALA A 52 10.25 23.49 -9.63
CA ALA A 52 9.37 24.17 -10.57
C ALA A 52 9.88 25.58 -10.95
N ALA A 53 10.34 26.38 -9.97
CA ALA A 53 10.88 27.71 -10.21
C ALA A 53 12.15 27.70 -11.08
N LEU A 54 12.91 26.61 -11.04
CA LEU A 54 14.11 26.39 -11.85
C LEU A 54 13.81 25.74 -13.22
N GLY A 55 12.54 25.52 -13.57
CA GLY A 55 12.14 24.82 -14.78
C GLY A 55 12.59 23.36 -14.81
N LYS A 56 12.90 22.77 -13.66
CA LYS A 56 13.41 21.40 -13.56
C LYS A 56 12.28 20.40 -13.32
N PRO A 57 12.31 19.26 -14.01
CA PRO A 57 11.41 18.16 -13.71
C PRO A 57 11.62 17.64 -12.29
N TYR A 58 10.55 17.14 -11.68
CA TYR A 58 10.56 16.52 -10.37
C TYR A 58 9.64 15.31 -10.34
N CYS A 59 9.93 14.35 -9.46
CA CYS A 59 9.08 13.20 -9.18
C CYS A 59 8.78 13.18 -7.68
N ILE A 60 7.50 13.09 -7.30
CA ILE A 60 7.10 13.18 -5.90
C ILE A 60 7.65 11.97 -5.13
N PHE A 61 7.60 10.77 -5.71
CA PHE A 61 8.15 9.55 -5.12
C PHE A 61 9.66 9.66 -4.84
N ASP A 62 10.42 10.28 -5.74
CA ASP A 62 11.86 10.47 -5.56
C ASP A 62 12.15 11.41 -4.40
N ILE A 63 11.38 12.50 -4.28
CA ILE A 63 11.53 13.42 -3.14
C ILE A 63 11.15 12.72 -1.82
N LEU A 64 10.08 11.93 -1.81
CA LEU A 64 9.66 11.16 -0.64
C LEU A 64 10.70 10.13 -0.20
N THR A 65 11.46 9.56 -1.13
CA THR A 65 12.47 8.52 -0.87
C THR A 65 13.91 9.06 -0.77
N SER A 66 14.11 10.35 -1.03
CA SER A 66 15.42 11.03 -0.97
C SER A 66 16.03 11.12 0.44
N GLY A 67 15.21 10.91 1.49
CA GLY A 67 15.61 11.12 2.88
C GLY A 67 15.54 12.56 3.37
N ILE A 68 15.04 13.49 2.53
CA ILE A 68 14.84 14.90 2.91
C ILE A 68 13.72 15.07 3.95
N LEU A 69 12.72 14.17 3.96
CA LEU A 69 11.62 14.20 4.92
C LEU A 69 11.94 13.40 6.19
N SER A 70 11.48 13.90 7.33
CA SER A 70 11.47 13.13 8.57
C SER A 70 10.58 11.87 8.42
N GLN A 71 10.91 10.80 9.14
CA GLN A 71 10.12 9.56 9.11
C GLN A 71 8.65 9.78 9.51
N ASN A 72 8.40 10.66 10.48
CA ASN A 72 7.04 11.01 10.91
C ASN A 72 6.27 11.76 9.81
N SER A 73 6.93 12.71 9.12
CA SER A 73 6.34 13.45 8.00
C SER A 73 6.05 12.53 6.81
N LEU A 74 6.92 11.57 6.53
CA LEU A 74 6.73 10.58 5.46
C LEU A 74 5.52 9.67 5.76
N ILE A 75 5.44 9.13 6.98
CA ILE A 75 4.31 8.29 7.40
C ILE A 75 2.99 9.08 7.32
N ALA A 76 2.98 10.30 7.82
CA ALA A 76 1.80 11.15 7.79
C ALA A 76 1.39 11.48 6.34
N TYR A 77 2.33 11.79 5.46
CA TYR A 77 2.06 12.01 4.03
C TYR A 77 1.36 10.80 3.41
N VAL A 78 1.93 9.61 3.59
CA VAL A 78 1.41 8.36 2.99
C VAL A 78 0.01 8.05 3.52
N ILE A 79 -0.23 8.22 4.82
CA ILE A 79 -1.56 8.04 5.42
C ILE A 79 -2.57 9.00 4.78
N ILE A 80 -2.25 10.29 4.72
CA ILE A 80 -3.16 11.30 4.17
C ILE A 80 -3.39 11.06 2.68
N PHE A 81 -2.35 10.69 1.93
CA PHE A 81 -2.46 10.34 0.52
C PHE A 81 -3.37 9.14 0.28
N ILE A 82 -3.21 8.05 1.03
CA ILE A 82 -4.07 6.86 0.94
C ILE A 82 -5.52 7.21 1.29
N ILE A 83 -5.74 7.96 2.37
CA ILE A 83 -7.07 8.44 2.76
C ILE A 83 -7.68 9.27 1.63
N SER A 84 -6.89 10.16 1.02
CA SER A 84 -7.32 11.01 -0.10
C SER A 84 -7.73 10.18 -1.31
N LEU A 85 -6.98 9.13 -1.66
CA LEU A 85 -7.32 8.22 -2.75
C LEU A 85 -8.61 7.45 -2.45
N ILE A 86 -8.81 6.96 -1.23
CA ILE A 86 -10.03 6.27 -0.81
C ILE A 86 -11.24 7.20 -0.92
N LEU A 87 -11.13 8.43 -0.40
CA LEU A 87 -12.21 9.42 -0.45
C LEU A 87 -12.51 9.86 -1.89
N SER A 88 -11.47 10.03 -2.72
CA SER A 88 -11.59 10.31 -4.16
C SER A 88 -12.35 9.19 -4.87
N PHE A 89 -11.98 7.93 -4.63
CA PHE A 89 -12.68 6.78 -5.19
C PHE A 89 -14.16 6.74 -4.80
N ILE A 90 -14.46 6.91 -3.51
CA ILE A 90 -15.84 6.91 -3.00
C ILE A 90 -16.65 8.02 -3.67
N ASN A 91 -16.07 9.21 -3.80
CA ASN A 91 -16.72 10.36 -4.41
C ASN A 91 -16.97 10.15 -5.91
N ASN A 92 -15.92 9.82 -6.66
CA ASN A 92 -15.96 9.62 -8.10
C ASN A 92 -16.92 8.49 -8.47
N LYS A 93 -16.92 7.39 -7.71
CA LYS A 93 -17.80 6.24 -7.96
C LYS A 93 -19.26 6.66 -7.89
N LYS A 94 -19.66 7.39 -6.85
CA LYS A 94 -21.05 7.85 -6.75
C LYS A 94 -21.45 8.78 -7.87
N ARG A 95 -20.58 9.74 -8.18
CA ARG A 95 -20.87 10.71 -9.23
C ARG A 95 -21.02 10.01 -10.57
N LEU A 96 -20.14 9.05 -10.86
CA LEU A 96 -20.24 8.22 -12.05
C LEU A 96 -21.49 7.35 -12.04
N THR A 97 -21.94 6.83 -10.90
CA THR A 97 -23.19 6.04 -10.84
C THR A 97 -24.38 6.91 -11.23
N ASP A 98 -24.42 8.13 -10.71
CA ASP A 98 -25.44 9.12 -11.06
C ASP A 98 -25.41 9.45 -12.57
N LEU A 99 -24.24 9.73 -13.14
CA LEU A 99 -24.08 10.04 -14.56
C LEU A 99 -24.42 8.87 -15.50
N LEU A 100 -24.04 7.65 -15.12
CA LEU A 100 -24.14 6.48 -15.98
C LEU A 100 -25.48 5.75 -15.80
N GLY A 101 -26.21 6.02 -14.72
CA GLY A 101 -27.43 5.30 -14.36
C GLY A 101 -27.19 3.83 -14.01
N LYS A 102 -25.92 3.41 -13.90
CA LYS A 102 -25.49 2.03 -13.70
C LYS A 102 -24.32 2.01 -12.74
N GLU A 103 -24.39 1.20 -11.70
CA GLU A 103 -23.33 1.10 -10.70
C GLU A 103 -22.05 0.44 -11.23
N ASN A 104 -22.17 -0.64 -12.01
CA ASN A 104 -21.01 -1.40 -12.48
C ASN A 104 -19.98 -0.57 -13.28
N PRO A 105 -20.36 0.20 -14.32
CA PRO A 105 -19.38 1.02 -15.05
C PRO A 105 -18.85 2.18 -14.20
N ALA A 106 -19.62 2.66 -13.23
CA ALA A 106 -19.20 3.75 -12.35
C ALA A 106 -18.10 3.35 -11.38
N TYR A 107 -18.20 2.14 -10.82
CA TYR A 107 -17.13 1.53 -10.05
C TYR A 107 -15.85 1.42 -10.86
N ILE A 108 -15.97 0.95 -12.10
CA ILE A 108 -14.83 0.72 -12.99
C ILE A 108 -14.12 2.03 -13.27
N ILE A 109 -14.86 3.02 -13.75
CA ILE A 109 -14.28 4.30 -14.12
C ILE A 109 -13.69 4.96 -12.87
N SER A 110 -14.36 4.91 -11.72
CA SER A 110 -13.80 5.49 -10.48
C SER A 110 -12.49 4.82 -10.04
N ALA A 111 -12.40 3.49 -10.14
CA ALA A 111 -11.20 2.74 -9.80
C ALA A 111 -10.02 3.14 -10.68
N VAL A 112 -10.26 3.19 -11.99
CA VAL A 112 -9.27 3.62 -12.99
C VAL A 112 -8.82 5.04 -12.70
N VAL A 113 -9.76 5.97 -12.48
CA VAL A 113 -9.45 7.37 -12.18
C VAL A 113 -8.63 7.52 -10.92
N THR A 114 -8.97 6.79 -9.87
CA THR A 114 -8.23 6.82 -8.60
C THR A 114 -6.83 6.24 -8.77
N ALA A 115 -6.69 5.13 -9.49
CA ALA A 115 -5.39 4.52 -9.78
C ALA A 115 -4.51 5.47 -10.62
N LEU A 116 -5.09 6.06 -11.68
CA LEU A 116 -4.44 7.06 -12.54
C LEU A 116 -4.01 8.28 -11.74
N THR A 117 -4.87 8.79 -10.86
CA THR A 117 -4.53 9.91 -9.95
C THR A 117 -3.38 9.52 -9.02
N GLY A 118 -3.42 8.31 -8.47
CA GLY A 118 -2.37 7.80 -7.60
C GLY A 118 -1.03 7.65 -8.32
N THR A 119 -1.03 7.29 -9.60
CA THR A 119 0.20 7.10 -10.38
C THR A 119 0.97 8.38 -10.67
N VAL A 120 0.32 9.56 -10.59
CA VAL A 120 0.98 10.86 -10.80
C VAL A 120 2.21 11.04 -9.90
N ILE A 121 2.20 10.47 -8.69
CA ILE A 121 3.33 10.63 -7.75
C ILE A 121 4.62 9.94 -8.22
N PHE A 122 4.51 8.93 -9.09
CA PHE A 122 5.65 8.16 -9.60
C PHE A 122 6.15 8.67 -10.94
N LEU A 123 5.43 9.63 -11.53
CA LEU A 123 5.79 10.18 -12.84
C LEU A 123 6.63 11.44 -12.67
N ASN A 124 7.65 11.53 -13.50
CA ASN A 124 8.45 12.73 -13.62
C ASN A 124 7.63 13.86 -14.28
N SER A 125 7.57 15.04 -13.65
CA SER A 125 6.74 16.17 -14.09
C SER A 125 7.10 16.75 -15.45
N GLY A 126 8.34 16.55 -15.92
CA GLY A 126 8.76 16.92 -17.27
C GLY A 126 8.51 15.85 -18.33
N SER A 127 8.00 14.67 -17.94
CA SER A 127 7.71 13.60 -18.89
C SER A 127 6.42 13.87 -19.68
N GLY A 128 6.41 13.50 -20.96
CA GLY A 128 5.20 13.57 -21.78
C GLY A 128 4.04 12.73 -21.21
N LEU A 129 4.36 11.63 -20.51
CA LEU A 129 3.37 10.77 -19.85
C LEU A 129 2.69 11.48 -18.67
N PHE A 130 3.43 12.24 -17.86
CA PHE A 130 2.86 13.06 -16.80
C PHE A 130 1.89 14.10 -17.37
N ASN A 131 2.31 14.83 -18.41
CA ASN A 131 1.48 15.86 -19.04
C ASN A 131 0.20 15.27 -19.64
N LEU A 132 0.30 14.15 -20.35
CA LEU A 132 -0.85 13.45 -20.90
C LEU A 132 -1.83 13.02 -19.81
N LEU A 133 -1.32 12.39 -18.76
CA LEU A 133 -2.13 11.92 -17.64
C LEU A 133 -2.83 13.08 -16.91
N TYR A 134 -2.11 14.19 -16.71
CA TYR A 134 -2.63 15.39 -16.07
C TYR A 134 -3.80 15.97 -16.88
N VAL A 135 -3.66 16.09 -18.20
CA VAL A 135 -4.73 16.59 -19.09
C VAL A 135 -5.95 15.67 -19.06
N ILE A 136 -5.75 14.34 -19.09
CA ILE A 136 -6.85 13.36 -18.99
C ILE A 136 -7.62 13.51 -17.68
N LEU A 137 -6.90 13.57 -16.55
CA LEU A 137 -7.51 13.70 -15.22
C LEU A 137 -8.25 15.03 -15.06
N LEU A 138 -7.69 16.13 -15.57
CA LEU A 138 -8.33 17.45 -15.55
C LEU A 138 -9.63 17.43 -16.36
N THR A 139 -9.58 16.94 -17.60
CA THR A 139 -10.75 16.86 -18.49
C THR A 139 -11.86 16.02 -17.87
N LEU A 140 -11.50 14.88 -17.27
CA LEU A 140 -12.46 14.03 -16.62
C LEU A 140 -13.08 14.66 -15.37
N SER A 141 -12.30 15.44 -14.62
CA SER A 141 -12.80 16.21 -13.48
C SER A 141 -13.86 17.24 -13.92
N PHE A 142 -13.64 17.91 -15.05
CA PHE A 142 -14.63 18.81 -15.66
C PHE A 142 -15.92 18.08 -16.05
N ILE A 143 -15.82 16.90 -16.67
CA ILE A 143 -16.99 16.09 -17.04
C ILE A 143 -17.78 15.67 -15.78
N LEU A 144 -17.08 15.20 -14.75
CA LEU A 144 -17.69 14.80 -13.48
C LEU A 144 -18.38 15.97 -12.78
N LEU A 145 -17.86 17.19 -12.91
CA LEU A 145 -18.44 18.39 -12.34
C LEU A 145 -19.73 18.79 -13.07
N PHE A 146 -19.70 18.89 -14.40
CA PHE A 146 -20.75 19.56 -15.16
C PHE A 146 -21.80 18.63 -15.80
N ALA A 147 -21.54 17.34 -15.93
CA ALA A 147 -22.49 16.43 -16.57
C ALA A 147 -23.77 16.21 -15.75
N LYS A 148 -24.92 16.07 -16.40
CA LYS A 148 -26.22 15.85 -15.75
C LYS A 148 -26.42 14.38 -15.38
N GLY A 149 -26.88 14.12 -14.15
CA GLY A 149 -27.19 12.78 -13.63
C GLY A 149 -28.48 12.16 -14.21
N LYS A 150 -28.60 10.83 -14.12
CA LYS A 150 -29.66 10.01 -14.76
C LYS A 150 -30.57 9.23 -13.79
N LEU A 151 -30.32 9.22 -12.47
CA LEU A 151 -31.09 8.39 -11.51
C LEU A 151 -32.11 9.17 -10.67
N ASP A 152 -33.32 8.62 -10.53
CA ASP A 152 -34.31 8.92 -9.49
C ASP A 152 -34.53 7.68 -8.61
N ILE A 153 -34.75 7.85 -7.29
CA ILE A 153 -34.67 6.75 -6.30
C ILE A 153 -35.94 6.65 -5.45
N PRO A 154 -36.60 5.47 -5.40
CA PRO A 154 -37.67 5.18 -4.45
C PRO A 154 -37.17 4.73 -3.06
N VAL A 155 -38.04 4.89 -2.06
CA VAL A 155 -37.83 4.55 -0.63
C VAL A 155 -37.73 3.03 -0.41
N TYR A 156 -37.02 2.60 0.63
CA TYR A 156 -36.64 1.20 0.90
C TYR A 156 -37.21 0.65 2.22
N GLU A 157 -37.62 -0.63 2.20
CA GLU A 157 -38.07 -1.44 3.35
C GLU A 157 -37.17 -2.69 3.59
N GLU A 158 -37.05 -3.13 4.85
CA GLU A 158 -36.07 -4.12 5.35
C GLU A 158 -36.51 -5.62 5.28
N PRO A 159 -35.59 -6.62 5.13
CA PRO A 159 -35.92 -8.06 4.94
C PRO A 159 -35.12 -9.10 5.77
N LEU A 160 -35.44 -10.41 5.64
CA LEU A 160 -34.58 -11.63 5.74
C LEU A 160 -35.43 -12.93 5.52
N LYS A 161 -35.49 -13.48 4.29
CA LYS A 161 -36.03 -14.85 4.04
C LYS A 161 -35.16 -15.57 3.00
N ALA A 162 -34.95 -16.88 3.21
CA ALA A 162 -34.36 -17.75 2.20
C ALA A 162 -35.21 -17.74 0.92
N ASP A 163 -34.61 -18.03 -0.24
CA ASP A 163 -35.40 -18.23 -1.44
C ASP A 163 -36.28 -19.49 -1.33
N GLU A 164 -37.23 -19.66 -2.25
CA GLU A 164 -38.19 -20.78 -2.25
C GLU A 164 -37.52 -22.17 -2.20
N ASN A 165 -36.24 -22.25 -2.57
CA ASN A 165 -35.43 -23.47 -2.59
C ASN A 165 -34.53 -23.61 -1.35
N GLY A 166 -34.66 -22.74 -0.35
CA GLY A 166 -33.90 -22.79 0.90
C GLY A 166 -32.47 -22.27 0.80
N PHE A 167 -32.07 -21.66 -0.32
CA PHE A 167 -30.74 -21.08 -0.49
C PHE A 167 -30.71 -19.61 -0.09
N ILE A 168 -29.53 -19.16 0.35
CA ILE A 168 -29.29 -17.75 0.66
C ILE A 168 -28.22 -17.18 -0.28
N GLU A 169 -28.46 -15.99 -0.82
CA GLU A 169 -27.47 -15.28 -1.64
C GLU A 169 -26.30 -14.80 -0.78
N ALA A 170 -25.07 -15.22 -1.10
CA ALA A 170 -23.86 -14.88 -0.35
C ALA A 170 -23.69 -13.37 -0.05
N LYS A 171 -24.08 -12.46 -0.95
CA LYS A 171 -24.01 -11.00 -0.76
C LYS A 171 -24.84 -10.47 0.43
N THR A 172 -25.89 -11.19 0.80
CA THR A 172 -26.83 -10.79 1.87
C THR A 172 -26.41 -11.29 3.25
N VAL A 173 -25.42 -12.18 3.29
CA VAL A 173 -25.12 -12.97 4.50
C VAL A 173 -24.13 -12.27 5.43
N VAL A 174 -23.27 -11.38 4.91
CA VAL A 174 -22.30 -10.65 5.73
C VAL A 174 -22.00 -9.23 5.22
N SER A 175 -21.94 -8.27 6.15
CA SER A 175 -21.57 -6.89 5.86
C SER A 175 -20.08 -6.76 5.47
N PHE A 176 -19.75 -5.75 4.68
CA PHE A 176 -18.38 -5.46 4.24
C PHE A 176 -17.48 -5.16 5.44
N TRP A 177 -17.98 -4.26 6.30
CA TRP A 177 -17.28 -3.74 7.46
C TRP A 177 -16.90 -4.83 8.46
N LYS A 178 -17.76 -5.82 8.73
CA LYS A 178 -17.40 -6.94 9.62
C LYS A 178 -16.20 -7.74 9.11
N ARG A 179 -16.03 -7.93 7.80
CA ARG A 179 -14.85 -8.63 7.27
C ARG A 179 -13.59 -7.78 7.38
N TRP A 180 -13.71 -6.48 7.08
CA TRP A 180 -12.59 -5.55 7.16
C TRP A 180 -12.12 -5.33 8.60
N PHE A 181 -13.04 -5.08 9.53
CA PHE A 181 -12.74 -4.96 10.96
C PHE A 181 -12.19 -6.25 11.55
N ALA A 182 -12.70 -7.43 11.15
CA ALA A 182 -12.14 -8.70 11.61
C ALA A 182 -10.66 -8.81 11.26
N TYR A 183 -10.31 -8.49 10.00
CA TYR A 183 -8.92 -8.49 9.57
C TYR A 183 -8.06 -7.49 10.34
N ILE A 184 -8.55 -6.26 10.58
CA ILE A 184 -7.80 -5.24 11.34
C ILE A 184 -7.54 -5.70 12.77
N ILE A 185 -8.55 -6.23 13.46
CA ILE A 185 -8.40 -6.70 14.84
C ILE A 185 -7.41 -7.87 14.89
N ASP A 186 -7.52 -8.84 13.99
CA ASP A 186 -6.59 -9.98 13.92
C ASP A 186 -5.16 -9.52 13.59
N ALA A 187 -4.97 -8.69 12.55
CA ALA A 187 -3.66 -8.28 12.08
C ALA A 187 -3.00 -7.25 13.02
N CYS A 188 -3.68 -6.13 13.31
CA CYS A 188 -3.12 -5.03 14.09
C CYS A 188 -3.28 -5.24 15.60
N GLY A 189 -4.35 -5.87 16.06
CA GLY A 189 -4.59 -6.08 17.49
C GLY A 189 -3.84 -7.30 18.02
N ILE A 190 -4.01 -8.45 17.38
CA ILE A 190 -3.51 -9.73 17.90
C ILE A 190 -2.10 -10.02 17.37
N LEU A 191 -1.96 -10.15 16.05
CA LEU A 191 -0.71 -10.60 15.46
C LEU A 191 0.41 -9.57 15.57
N ALA A 192 0.12 -8.27 15.42
CA ALA A 192 1.12 -7.23 15.64
C ALA A 192 1.60 -7.19 17.09
N SER A 193 0.72 -7.44 18.07
CA SER A 193 1.10 -7.50 19.48
C SER A 193 2.03 -8.68 19.75
N ILE A 194 1.73 -9.87 19.19
CA ILE A 194 2.61 -11.05 19.25
C ILE A 194 3.96 -10.73 18.60
N SER A 195 3.95 -10.08 17.44
CA SER A 195 5.16 -9.70 16.74
C SER A 195 6.03 -8.71 17.50
N LEU A 196 5.42 -7.68 18.09
CA LEU A 196 6.10 -6.70 18.95
C LEU A 196 6.71 -7.36 20.19
N PHE A 197 5.95 -8.27 20.81
CA PHE A 197 6.42 -9.03 21.96
C PHE A 197 7.63 -9.89 21.62
N ALA A 198 7.58 -10.61 20.48
CA ALA A 198 8.70 -11.42 19.99
C ALA A 198 9.95 -10.56 19.70
N LEU A 199 9.77 -9.39 19.06
CA LEU A 199 10.85 -8.43 18.80
C LEU A 199 11.50 -7.90 20.09
N LYS A 200 10.71 -7.73 21.16
CA LYS A 200 11.20 -7.24 22.46
C LYS A 200 11.98 -8.29 23.24
N ILE A 201 11.56 -9.55 23.21
CA ILE A 201 12.19 -10.63 24.00
C ILE A 201 13.40 -11.23 23.30
N CYS A 202 13.34 -11.39 21.97
CA CYS A 202 14.39 -12.07 21.20
C CYS A 202 15.03 -11.15 20.13
N PRO A 203 15.47 -9.92 20.47
CA PRO A 203 15.96 -8.96 19.48
C PRO A 203 17.21 -9.47 18.76
N ASP A 204 18.12 -10.14 19.45
CA ASP A 204 19.38 -10.63 18.86
C ASP A 204 19.15 -11.78 17.90
N PHE A 205 18.23 -12.70 18.21
CA PHE A 205 17.86 -13.79 17.32
C PHE A 205 17.22 -13.26 16.03
N ILE A 206 16.28 -12.32 16.15
CA ILE A 206 15.60 -11.72 14.99
C ILE A 206 16.57 -10.90 14.16
N THR A 207 17.49 -10.17 14.79
CA THR A 207 18.53 -9.42 14.07
C THR A 207 19.51 -10.37 13.34
N LYS A 208 19.86 -11.53 13.93
CA LYS A 208 20.69 -12.56 13.29
C LYS A 208 20.01 -13.19 12.07
N LEU A 209 18.68 -13.33 12.10
CA LEU A 209 17.91 -13.84 10.95
C LEU A 209 17.89 -12.87 9.77
N GLY A 210 18.16 -11.58 9.99
CA GLY A 210 18.15 -10.56 8.95
C GLY A 210 16.83 -10.55 8.16
N ASP A 211 16.92 -10.52 6.84
CA ASP A 211 15.76 -10.48 5.93
C ASP A 211 14.84 -11.73 6.07
N PHE A 212 15.37 -12.88 6.53
CA PHE A 212 14.60 -14.12 6.69
C PHE A 212 13.60 -14.09 7.84
N SER A 213 13.72 -13.12 8.76
CA SER A 213 12.77 -12.89 9.85
C SER A 213 11.34 -12.62 9.35
N ILE A 214 11.19 -12.09 8.13
CA ILE A 214 9.91 -11.91 7.44
C ILE A 214 9.20 -13.26 7.23
N LEU A 215 9.95 -14.30 6.84
CA LEU A 215 9.39 -15.63 6.55
C LEU A 215 8.88 -16.34 7.81
N ILE A 216 9.54 -16.14 8.96
CA ILE A 216 9.07 -16.70 10.23
C ILE A 216 7.76 -16.04 10.64
N GLY A 217 7.70 -14.71 10.52
CA GLY A 217 6.47 -13.96 10.69
C GLY A 217 5.33 -14.45 9.80
N TYR A 218 5.63 -14.65 8.53
CA TYR A 218 4.71 -15.21 7.55
C TYR A 218 4.18 -16.60 7.97
N ALA A 219 5.06 -17.49 8.44
CA ALA A 219 4.65 -18.80 8.92
C ALA A 219 3.65 -18.72 10.08
N ILE A 220 3.85 -17.81 11.03
CA ILE A 220 2.92 -17.58 12.16
C ILE A 220 1.56 -17.11 11.65
N PHE A 221 1.53 -16.18 10.69
CA PHE A 221 0.28 -15.71 10.07
C PHE A 221 -0.48 -16.85 9.38
N VAL A 222 0.23 -17.67 8.59
CA VAL A 222 -0.35 -18.83 7.92
C VAL A 222 -0.91 -19.84 8.92
N LEU A 223 -0.20 -20.11 10.01
CA LEU A 223 -0.66 -21.03 11.06
C LEU A 223 -1.88 -20.46 11.79
N TYR A 224 -1.85 -19.20 12.21
CA TYR A 224 -2.98 -18.55 12.89
C TYR A 224 -4.24 -18.57 12.02
N PHE A 225 -4.19 -17.98 10.83
CA PHE A 225 -5.35 -17.92 9.95
C PHE A 225 -5.74 -19.31 9.40
N GLY A 226 -4.77 -20.19 9.17
CA GLY A 226 -5.01 -21.53 8.66
C GLY A 226 -5.70 -22.44 9.67
N ILE A 227 -5.26 -22.44 10.93
CA ILE A 227 -5.89 -23.23 11.98
C ILE A 227 -7.24 -22.61 12.35
N MET A 228 -7.30 -21.30 12.60
CA MET A 228 -8.53 -20.67 13.11
C MET A 228 -9.66 -20.58 12.09
N ASN A 229 -9.36 -20.43 10.80
CA ASN A 229 -10.43 -20.47 9.77
C ASN A 229 -10.84 -21.89 9.35
N SER A 230 -10.30 -22.93 10.01
CA SER A 230 -10.67 -24.31 9.73
C SER A 230 -11.80 -24.82 10.64
N GLU A 231 -12.28 -26.03 10.34
CA GLU A 231 -13.22 -26.79 11.16
C GLU A 231 -12.80 -26.90 12.64
N LYS A 232 -11.48 -26.92 12.93
CA LYS A 232 -10.95 -26.98 14.31
C LYS A 232 -11.39 -25.82 15.19
N CYS A 233 -11.64 -24.66 14.58
CA CYS A 233 -12.09 -23.45 15.28
C CYS A 233 -13.40 -22.93 14.67
N GLN A 234 -14.21 -23.82 14.08
CA GLN A 234 -15.52 -23.48 13.51
C GLN A 234 -15.46 -22.33 12.48
N GLY A 235 -14.35 -22.21 11.74
CA GLY A 235 -14.16 -21.16 10.75
C GLY A 235 -14.01 -19.75 11.32
N GLN A 236 -13.68 -19.60 12.61
CA GLN A 236 -13.59 -18.32 13.29
C GLN A 236 -12.19 -18.05 13.85
N THR A 237 -11.60 -16.93 13.44
CA THR A 237 -10.52 -16.27 14.20
C THR A 237 -11.09 -15.59 15.44
N LEU A 238 -10.22 -15.15 16.34
CA LEU A 238 -10.64 -14.42 17.54
C LEU A 238 -11.49 -13.20 17.17
N ALA A 239 -11.06 -12.40 16.19
CA ALA A 239 -11.84 -11.24 15.76
C ALA A 239 -13.17 -11.62 15.09
N LYS A 240 -13.18 -12.68 14.28
CA LYS A 240 -14.40 -13.17 13.62
C LYS A 240 -15.43 -13.70 14.62
N SER A 241 -14.97 -14.32 15.72
CA SER A 241 -15.82 -14.74 16.82
C SER A 241 -16.55 -13.54 17.45
N VAL A 242 -15.81 -12.48 17.80
CA VAL A 242 -16.36 -11.23 18.34
C VAL A 242 -17.38 -10.60 17.38
N LEU A 243 -17.06 -10.58 16.08
CA LEU A 243 -17.91 -9.97 15.04
C LEU A 243 -19.03 -10.90 14.54
N LYS A 244 -19.17 -12.09 15.11
CA LYS A 244 -20.21 -13.09 14.79
C LYS A 244 -20.23 -13.45 13.30
N ILE A 245 -19.06 -13.66 12.71
CA ILE A 245 -18.88 -14.14 11.35
C ILE A 245 -18.02 -15.41 11.32
N LYS A 246 -18.17 -16.24 10.29
CA LYS A 246 -17.46 -17.52 10.12
C LYS A 246 -17.10 -17.76 8.66
N THR A 247 -16.04 -18.54 8.43
CA THR A 247 -15.62 -19.00 7.10
C THR A 247 -16.16 -20.39 6.83
N VAL A 248 -16.81 -20.56 5.68
CA VAL A 248 -17.48 -21.81 5.25
C VAL A 248 -17.25 -22.06 3.76
N ASP A 249 -17.58 -23.24 3.27
CA ASP A 249 -17.71 -23.52 1.83
C ASP A 249 -19.13 -23.22 1.31
N ALA A 250 -19.38 -23.51 0.03
CA ALA A 250 -20.68 -23.28 -0.61
C ALA A 250 -21.82 -24.09 0.03
N SER A 251 -21.53 -25.25 0.60
CA SER A 251 -22.50 -26.09 1.30
C SER A 251 -22.78 -25.61 2.73
N GLY A 252 -22.11 -24.54 3.19
CA GLY A 252 -22.22 -24.02 4.54
C GLY A 252 -21.36 -24.77 5.57
N GLN A 253 -20.55 -25.73 5.13
CA GLN A 253 -19.67 -26.52 5.99
C GLN A 253 -18.36 -25.79 6.28
N TYR A 254 -17.73 -26.08 7.40
CA TYR A 254 -16.43 -25.52 7.74
C TYR A 254 -15.33 -26.04 6.81
N LEU A 255 -14.29 -25.25 6.59
CA LEU A 255 -13.17 -25.66 5.76
C LEU A 255 -12.30 -26.68 6.48
N SER A 256 -11.91 -27.74 5.78
CA SER A 256 -10.86 -28.64 6.28
C SER A 256 -9.55 -27.90 6.51
N LEU A 257 -8.73 -28.39 7.43
CA LEU A 257 -7.45 -27.74 7.78
C LEU A 257 -6.56 -27.47 6.56
N LYS A 258 -6.47 -28.42 5.62
CA LYS A 258 -5.67 -28.28 4.39
C LYS A 258 -6.17 -27.13 3.51
N LYS A 259 -7.49 -27.02 3.29
CA LYS A 259 -8.08 -25.92 2.51
C LYS A 259 -7.88 -24.57 3.19
N SER A 260 -8.01 -24.53 4.51
CA SER A 260 -7.81 -23.32 5.29
C SER A 260 -6.34 -22.85 5.31
N LEU A 261 -5.37 -23.78 5.39
CA LEU A 261 -3.94 -23.46 5.26
C LEU A 261 -3.60 -22.91 3.88
N LEU A 262 -4.10 -23.52 2.81
CA LEU A 262 -3.91 -23.01 1.44
C LEU A 262 -4.50 -21.60 1.31
N ARG A 263 -5.71 -21.39 1.83
CA ARG A 263 -6.36 -20.08 1.90
C ARG A 263 -5.47 -19.06 2.65
N ALA A 264 -4.94 -19.42 3.82
CA ALA A 264 -4.11 -18.53 4.63
C ALA A 264 -2.77 -18.21 3.95
N LEU A 265 -2.16 -19.16 3.25
CA LEU A 265 -0.94 -18.95 2.47
C LEU A 265 -1.18 -17.91 1.37
N VAL A 266 -2.20 -18.09 0.53
CA VAL A 266 -2.53 -17.14 -0.54
C VAL A 266 -2.86 -15.76 0.04
N PHE A 267 -3.62 -15.72 1.13
CA PHE A 267 -3.96 -14.47 1.82
C PHE A 267 -2.71 -13.70 2.26
N THR A 268 -1.80 -14.38 2.94
CA THR A 268 -0.60 -13.75 3.50
C THR A 268 0.34 -13.28 2.39
N PHE A 269 0.45 -14.04 1.29
CA PHE A 269 1.21 -13.63 0.10
C PHE A 269 0.66 -12.34 -0.53
N CYS A 270 -0.66 -12.25 -0.72
CA CYS A 270 -1.28 -11.09 -1.35
C CYS A 270 -1.27 -9.84 -0.47
N VAL A 271 -1.34 -9.99 0.86
CA VAL A 271 -1.60 -8.85 1.76
C VAL A 271 -0.37 -8.43 2.56
N MET A 272 0.39 -9.37 3.13
CA MET A 272 1.50 -9.04 4.03
C MET A 272 2.81 -8.80 3.29
N LEU A 273 3.09 -9.63 2.28
CA LEU A 273 4.37 -9.60 1.58
C LEU A 273 4.66 -8.26 0.88
N PRO A 274 3.69 -7.58 0.21
CA PRO A 274 3.91 -6.27 -0.39
C PRO A 274 4.39 -5.22 0.62
N PHE A 275 3.81 -5.23 1.83
CA PHE A 275 4.17 -4.26 2.88
C PHE A 275 5.59 -4.51 3.40
N ALA A 276 5.97 -5.77 3.61
CA ALA A 276 7.31 -6.14 4.04
C ALA A 276 8.39 -5.72 3.03
N PHE A 277 8.14 -5.95 1.73
CA PHE A 277 9.08 -5.54 0.68
C PHE A 277 9.18 -4.01 0.51
N LEU A 278 8.09 -3.26 0.69
CA LEU A 278 8.12 -1.80 0.62
C LEU A 278 9.07 -1.19 1.66
N GLN A 279 9.13 -1.77 2.86
CA GLN A 279 10.07 -1.36 3.91
C GLN A 279 11.52 -1.70 3.54
N LEU A 280 11.76 -2.87 2.92
CA LEU A 280 13.09 -3.26 2.46
C LEU A 280 13.65 -2.30 1.39
N VAL A 281 12.85 -1.89 0.40
CA VAL A 281 13.25 -0.95 -0.67
C VAL A 281 13.74 0.41 -0.11
N SER A 282 13.24 0.79 1.08
CA SER A 282 13.61 2.08 1.69
C SER A 282 15.08 2.13 2.11
N ILE A 283 15.65 0.99 2.51
CA ILE A 283 16.99 0.88 3.12
C ILE A 283 17.97 0.00 2.33
N LYS A 284 17.47 -0.72 1.33
CA LYS A 284 18.22 -1.69 0.53
C LYS A 284 17.91 -1.51 -0.95
N ASP A 285 18.96 -1.53 -1.77
CA ASP A 285 18.81 -1.68 -3.21
C ASP A 285 18.41 -3.13 -3.54
N LEU A 286 17.29 -3.29 -4.23
CA LEU A 286 16.84 -4.62 -4.67
C LEU A 286 17.58 -5.03 -5.94
N ASN A 287 17.94 -6.31 -6.02
CA ASN A 287 18.37 -6.90 -7.29
C ASN A 287 17.18 -7.12 -8.24
N SER A 288 17.45 -7.47 -9.50
CA SER A 288 16.41 -7.67 -10.51
C SER A 288 15.39 -8.73 -10.12
N PHE A 289 15.83 -9.82 -9.46
CA PHE A 289 14.95 -10.90 -9.02
C PHE A 289 14.02 -10.46 -7.88
N GLU A 290 14.57 -9.78 -6.85
CA GLU A 290 13.81 -9.19 -5.75
C GLU A 290 12.81 -8.14 -6.25
N THR A 291 13.18 -7.36 -7.26
CA THR A 291 12.31 -6.36 -7.89
C THR A 291 11.13 -7.01 -8.62
N ILE A 292 11.37 -8.09 -9.36
CA ILE A 292 10.29 -8.86 -10.01
C ILE A 292 9.33 -9.43 -8.97
N ILE A 293 9.85 -10.02 -7.88
CA ILE A 293 9.02 -10.54 -6.79
C ILE A 293 8.16 -9.43 -6.18
N LEU A 294 8.75 -8.26 -5.93
CA LEU A 294 8.02 -7.10 -5.39
C LEU A 294 6.86 -6.68 -6.29
N ILE A 295 7.10 -6.54 -7.60
CA ILE A 295 6.07 -6.17 -8.58
C ILE A 295 4.94 -7.21 -8.58
N LEU A 296 5.28 -8.51 -8.56
CA LEU A 296 4.28 -9.58 -8.50
C LEU A 296 3.46 -9.53 -7.22
N CYS A 297 4.10 -9.30 -6.06
CA CYS A 297 3.42 -9.19 -4.78
C CYS A 297 2.45 -8.01 -4.75
N ILE A 298 2.90 -6.81 -5.15
CA ILE A 298 2.05 -5.61 -5.21
C ILE A 298 0.89 -5.83 -6.18
N THR A 299 1.15 -6.42 -7.34
CA THR A 299 0.10 -6.72 -8.33
C THR A 299 -0.93 -7.69 -7.74
N ALA A 300 -0.50 -8.76 -7.09
CA ALA A 300 -1.39 -9.71 -6.42
C ALA A 300 -2.19 -9.05 -5.29
N GLY A 301 -1.56 -8.17 -4.50
CA GLY A 301 -2.23 -7.37 -3.48
C GLY A 301 -3.24 -6.38 -4.05
N ALA A 302 -2.94 -5.75 -5.18
CA ALA A 302 -3.89 -4.91 -5.90
C ALA A 302 -5.10 -5.73 -6.37
N VAL A 303 -4.89 -6.87 -7.04
CA VAL A 303 -5.99 -7.77 -7.44
C VAL A 303 -6.82 -8.17 -6.22
N PHE A 304 -6.17 -8.51 -5.10
CA PHE A 304 -6.86 -8.86 -3.86
C PHE A 304 -7.80 -7.75 -3.38
N ASN A 305 -7.29 -6.52 -3.27
CA ASN A 305 -8.07 -5.37 -2.80
C ASN A 305 -9.18 -5.00 -3.78
N LEU A 306 -8.90 -5.01 -5.08
CA LEU A 306 -9.89 -4.71 -6.12
C LEU A 306 -11.00 -5.77 -6.12
N LEU A 307 -10.69 -7.05 -5.96
CA LEU A 307 -11.71 -8.10 -5.81
C LEU A 307 -12.54 -7.90 -4.55
N PHE A 308 -11.92 -7.52 -3.43
CA PHE A 308 -12.63 -7.26 -2.19
C PHE A 308 -13.64 -6.11 -2.34
N LEU A 309 -13.26 -5.09 -3.11
CA LEU A 309 -14.08 -3.92 -3.40
C LEU A 309 -15.15 -4.19 -4.45
N PHE A 310 -14.85 -4.90 -5.54
CA PHE A 310 -15.75 -4.99 -6.71
C PHE A 310 -16.54 -6.30 -6.82
N ASN A 311 -16.15 -7.35 -6.12
CA ASN A 311 -16.90 -8.61 -6.15
C ASN A 311 -18.11 -8.55 -5.20
N PHE A 312 -19.10 -7.69 -5.47
CA PHE A 312 -20.26 -7.52 -4.57
C PHE A 312 -21.12 -8.78 -4.40
N LYS A 313 -21.15 -9.66 -5.40
CA LYS A 313 -22.01 -10.87 -5.40
C LYS A 313 -21.60 -11.90 -4.34
N THR A 314 -20.29 -12.11 -4.16
CA THR A 314 -19.77 -13.12 -3.21
C THR A 314 -18.75 -12.55 -2.24
N ARG A 315 -18.19 -11.38 -2.53
CA ARG A 315 -17.05 -10.73 -1.85
C ARG A 315 -15.82 -11.62 -1.75
N GLN A 316 -15.76 -12.69 -2.54
CA GLN A 316 -14.60 -13.55 -2.58
C GLN A 316 -13.43 -12.79 -3.21
N THR A 317 -12.30 -12.83 -2.52
CA THR A 317 -11.00 -12.37 -3.02
C THR A 317 -10.16 -13.57 -3.45
N ILE A 318 -8.92 -13.35 -3.88
CA ILE A 318 -8.05 -14.43 -4.42
C ILE A 318 -8.00 -15.65 -3.49
N HIS A 319 -7.73 -15.43 -2.20
CA HIS A 319 -7.65 -16.54 -1.23
C HIS A 319 -8.98 -17.26 -1.01
N ASP A 320 -10.11 -16.54 -1.10
CA ASP A 320 -11.44 -17.13 -1.00
C ASP A 320 -11.74 -18.00 -2.22
N LEU A 321 -11.39 -17.51 -3.42
CA LEU A 321 -11.60 -18.18 -4.70
C LEU A 321 -10.78 -19.47 -4.80
N VAL A 322 -9.49 -19.42 -4.46
CA VAL A 322 -8.61 -20.59 -4.46
C VAL A 322 -9.14 -21.69 -3.53
N ALA A 323 -9.62 -21.31 -2.35
CA ALA A 323 -10.16 -22.26 -1.38
C ALA A 323 -11.66 -22.56 -1.55
N LYS A 324 -12.32 -21.99 -2.57
CA LYS A 324 -13.77 -22.08 -2.81
C LYS A 324 -14.61 -21.83 -1.55
N SER A 325 -14.31 -20.72 -0.89
CA SER A 325 -14.78 -20.42 0.45
C SER A 325 -15.47 -19.06 0.54
N TYR A 326 -16.32 -18.90 1.54
CA TYR A 326 -17.16 -17.73 1.77
C TYR A 326 -17.04 -17.31 3.23
N VAL A 327 -17.36 -16.05 3.49
CA VAL A 327 -17.52 -15.55 4.85
C VAL A 327 -18.98 -15.20 5.04
N VAL A 328 -19.57 -15.71 6.11
CA VAL A 328 -20.99 -15.61 6.42
C VAL A 328 -21.18 -15.19 7.88
N THR A 329 -22.36 -14.70 8.25
CA THR A 329 -22.71 -14.55 9.68
C THR A 329 -22.86 -15.90 10.35
N THR A 330 -22.61 -15.97 11.66
CA THR A 330 -22.76 -17.22 12.43
C THR A 330 -24.20 -17.75 12.41
N LYS A 331 -25.19 -16.87 12.26
CA LYS A 331 -26.61 -17.20 12.10
C LYS A 331 -26.95 -17.90 10.78
N CYS A 332 -26.09 -17.82 9.77
CA CYS A 332 -26.31 -18.49 8.50
C CYS A 332 -25.94 -19.97 8.60
N ASN A 333 -26.95 -20.83 8.50
CA ASN A 333 -26.79 -22.29 8.49
C ASN A 333 -27.26 -22.93 7.18
N SER A 334 -27.93 -22.17 6.32
CA SER A 334 -28.36 -22.63 5.00
C SER A 334 -27.21 -22.66 4.00
N PRO A 335 -27.24 -23.58 3.03
CA PRO A 335 -26.30 -23.59 1.92
C PRO A 335 -26.40 -22.29 1.11
N LEU A 336 -25.26 -21.87 0.57
CA LEU A 336 -25.18 -20.68 -0.25
C LEU A 336 -25.63 -21.02 -1.67
N LYS A 337 -26.44 -20.14 -2.26
CA LYS A 337 -26.79 -20.26 -3.68
C LYS A 337 -25.50 -20.28 -4.48
N ASN A 338 -25.37 -21.25 -5.39
CA ASN A 338 -24.20 -21.37 -6.27
C ASN A 338 -24.08 -20.11 -7.14
N ASN A 339 -23.40 -19.12 -6.62
CA ASN A 339 -23.10 -17.89 -7.32
C ASN A 339 -21.86 -18.17 -8.14
N ASN A 340 -22.08 -18.68 -9.36
CA ASN A 340 -21.05 -18.75 -10.39
C ASN A 340 -20.24 -17.45 -10.34
N ILE A 341 -18.92 -17.63 -10.30
CA ILE A 341 -17.97 -16.53 -10.22
C ILE A 341 -18.28 -15.57 -11.37
N ASN A 342 -18.61 -14.32 -11.04
CA ASN A 342 -18.73 -13.31 -12.07
C ASN A 342 -17.31 -13.03 -12.60
N PRO A 343 -16.99 -13.34 -13.87
CA PRO A 343 -15.64 -13.13 -14.38
C PRO A 343 -15.33 -11.64 -14.50
N THR A 344 -16.34 -10.77 -14.65
CA THR A 344 -16.15 -9.33 -14.86
C THR A 344 -15.30 -8.66 -13.78
N PRO A 345 -15.60 -8.76 -12.45
CA PRO A 345 -14.75 -8.17 -11.42
C PRO A 345 -13.35 -8.80 -11.37
N ILE A 346 -13.19 -10.07 -11.77
CA ILE A 346 -11.86 -10.73 -11.81
C ILE A 346 -11.02 -10.17 -12.94
N VAL A 347 -11.53 -10.22 -14.18
CA VAL A 347 -10.85 -9.70 -15.35
C VAL A 347 -10.52 -8.22 -15.14
N PHE A 348 -11.47 -7.45 -14.61
CA PHE A 348 -11.27 -6.05 -14.31
C PHE A 348 -10.19 -5.79 -13.25
N SER A 349 -10.21 -6.55 -12.14
CA SER A 349 -9.20 -6.44 -11.09
C SER A 349 -7.81 -6.78 -11.61
N ILE A 350 -7.70 -7.81 -12.46
CA ILE A 350 -6.44 -8.21 -13.10
C ILE A 350 -5.95 -7.11 -14.04
N LEU A 351 -6.79 -6.58 -14.93
CA LEU A 351 -6.38 -5.54 -15.88
C LEU A 351 -5.89 -4.27 -15.17
N ILE A 352 -6.63 -3.76 -14.17
CA ILE A 352 -6.14 -2.60 -13.41
C ILE A 352 -4.87 -2.92 -12.66
N ALA A 353 -4.79 -4.08 -11.99
CA ALA A 353 -3.60 -4.43 -11.23
C ALA A 353 -2.38 -4.59 -12.14
N LEU A 354 -2.54 -5.13 -13.35
CA LEU A 354 -1.48 -5.19 -14.35
C LEU A 354 -1.08 -3.80 -14.83
N CYS A 355 -2.04 -2.90 -15.11
CA CYS A 355 -1.72 -1.51 -15.44
C CYS A 355 -0.97 -0.83 -14.29
N TYR A 356 -1.42 -1.01 -13.05
CA TYR A 356 -0.79 -0.44 -11.86
C TYR A 356 0.62 -1.02 -11.65
N GLY A 357 0.78 -2.34 -11.71
CA GLY A 357 2.06 -3.03 -11.61
C GLY A 357 3.04 -2.64 -12.71
N MET A 358 2.55 -2.48 -13.95
CA MET A 358 3.34 -2.01 -15.09
C MET A 358 3.80 -0.55 -14.89
N LEU A 359 2.90 0.34 -14.46
CA LEU A 359 3.24 1.75 -14.18
C LEU A 359 4.24 1.86 -13.02
N MET A 360 4.10 1.04 -11.98
CA MET A 360 5.07 0.95 -10.89
C MET A 360 6.43 0.43 -11.37
N ALA A 361 6.45 -0.60 -12.21
CA ALA A 361 7.69 -1.13 -12.78
C ALA A 361 8.39 -0.08 -13.65
N LEU A 362 7.64 0.65 -14.49
CA LEU A 362 8.16 1.77 -15.27
C LEU A 362 8.69 2.89 -14.37
N GLY A 363 7.98 3.20 -13.27
CA GLY A 363 8.44 4.13 -12.25
C GLY A 363 9.79 3.72 -11.66
N LEU A 364 9.90 2.50 -11.14
CA LEU A 364 11.14 1.95 -10.57
C LEU A 364 12.29 1.86 -11.59
N LEU A 365 11.99 1.64 -12.87
CA LEU A 365 13.01 1.65 -13.94
C LEU A 365 13.42 3.08 -14.34
N SER A 366 12.52 4.05 -14.20
CA SER A 366 12.76 5.45 -14.53
C SER A 366 13.55 6.21 -13.47
N THR A 367 13.58 5.73 -12.22
CA THR A 367 14.39 6.32 -11.15
C THR A 367 15.88 6.04 -11.36
N LYS A 368 16.51 6.77 -12.28
CA LYS A 368 17.97 6.86 -12.35
C LYS A 368 18.46 7.87 -11.32
N LEU A 369 18.37 7.53 -10.04
CA LEU A 369 19.23 8.16 -9.05
C LEU A 369 20.68 7.80 -9.43
N LEU A 370 21.54 8.80 -9.54
CA LEU A 370 22.96 8.55 -9.79
C LEU A 370 23.47 7.70 -8.64
N LYS A 371 23.98 6.50 -8.92
CA LYS A 371 24.61 5.69 -7.88
C LYS A 371 26.07 6.07 -7.79
N ILE A 372 26.63 5.93 -6.60
CA ILE A 372 28.08 5.90 -6.44
C ILE A 372 28.58 4.64 -7.15
N ASP A 373 29.73 4.75 -7.81
CA ASP A 373 30.34 3.66 -8.56
C ASP A 373 30.40 2.35 -7.75
N SER A 374 29.95 1.24 -8.35
CA SER A 374 29.80 -0.03 -7.64
C SER A 374 31.13 -0.67 -7.25
N GLU A 375 32.19 -0.49 -8.06
CA GLU A 375 33.52 -1.00 -7.72
C GLU A 375 34.09 -0.22 -6.54
N PHE A 376 33.90 1.10 -6.53
CA PHE A 376 34.28 1.95 -5.39
C PHE A 376 33.53 1.56 -4.11
N ILE A 377 32.23 1.26 -4.19
CA ILE A 377 31.45 0.80 -3.04
C ILE A 377 31.99 -0.54 -2.51
N GLN A 378 32.25 -1.52 -3.37
CA GLN A 378 32.81 -2.81 -2.95
C GLN A 378 34.19 -2.66 -2.29
N LYS A 379 35.03 -1.76 -2.82
CA LYS A 379 36.32 -1.43 -2.21
C LYS A 379 36.13 -0.79 -0.82
N THR A 380 35.21 0.16 -0.70
CA THR A 380 34.90 0.83 0.57
C THR A 380 34.40 -0.16 1.62
N GLU A 381 33.51 -1.08 1.24
CA GLU A 381 33.02 -2.16 2.10
C GLU A 381 34.18 -3.03 2.61
N LYS A 382 35.10 -3.41 1.73
CA LYS A 382 36.27 -4.23 2.07
C LYS A 382 37.26 -3.49 2.99
N ASP A 383 37.61 -2.25 2.64
CA ASP A 383 38.63 -1.47 3.34
C ASP A 383 38.18 -1.07 4.75
N LEU A 384 36.89 -0.76 4.92
CA LEU A 384 36.32 -0.37 6.21
C LEU A 384 35.67 -1.54 6.96
N ASN A 385 35.62 -2.73 6.36
CA ASN A 385 34.91 -3.91 6.87
C ASN A 385 33.45 -3.59 7.24
N ILE A 386 32.74 -2.90 6.34
CA ILE A 386 31.33 -2.52 6.48
C ILE A 386 30.50 -3.10 5.35
N LYS A 387 29.17 -3.06 5.49
CA LYS A 387 28.23 -3.40 4.44
C LYS A 387 27.38 -2.17 4.08
N ILE A 388 27.34 -1.79 2.82
CA ILE A 388 26.53 -0.69 2.30
C ILE A 388 25.33 -1.31 1.58
N THR A 389 24.13 -1.15 2.13
CA THR A 389 22.93 -1.80 1.58
C THR A 389 22.21 -0.99 0.52
N LYS A 390 22.45 0.32 0.49
CA LYS A 390 21.89 1.24 -0.50
C LYS A 390 22.82 2.44 -0.62
N ASN A 391 23.02 2.91 -1.84
CA ASN A 391 23.72 4.15 -2.09
C ASN A 391 22.98 4.97 -3.14
N THR A 392 22.91 6.27 -2.92
CA THR A 392 22.23 7.21 -3.81
C THR A 392 23.01 8.50 -3.82
N SER A 393 23.22 9.10 -4.99
CA SER A 393 23.78 10.43 -5.14
C SER A 393 22.81 11.34 -5.87
N ILE A 394 22.70 12.57 -5.36
CA ILE A 394 21.82 13.59 -5.88
C ILE A 394 22.65 14.85 -6.07
N LYS A 395 22.57 15.47 -7.24
CA LYS A 395 23.14 16.81 -7.43
C LYS A 395 22.30 17.80 -6.62
N LYS A 396 22.89 18.41 -5.59
CA LYS A 396 22.22 19.50 -4.88
C LYS A 396 22.17 20.68 -5.84
N TYR A 397 21.03 21.34 -5.99
CA TYR A 397 20.98 22.70 -6.54
C TYR A 397 20.69 23.62 -5.34
N PRO A 398 21.35 24.79 -5.19
CA PRO A 398 22.05 25.61 -6.19
C PRO A 398 23.58 25.44 -6.25
N SER A 399 24.18 24.69 -5.33
CA SER A 399 25.62 24.40 -5.34
C SER A 399 25.88 23.17 -6.21
N GLU A 400 26.60 23.25 -7.33
CA GLU A 400 26.89 22.11 -8.23
C GLU A 400 27.49 20.85 -7.57
N LYS A 401 27.81 20.91 -6.28
CA LYS A 401 28.35 19.82 -5.48
C LYS A 401 27.33 18.68 -5.31
N LEU A 402 27.80 17.46 -5.57
CA LEU A 402 27.03 16.23 -5.37
C LEU A 402 26.84 15.95 -3.88
N THR A 403 25.64 15.51 -3.50
CA THR A 403 25.36 14.92 -2.19
C THR A 403 25.27 13.40 -2.35
N GLY A 404 26.18 12.67 -1.71
CA GLY A 404 26.12 11.21 -1.63
C GLY A 404 25.42 10.79 -0.35
N THR A 405 24.53 9.81 -0.41
CA THR A 405 23.89 9.19 0.75
C THR A 405 24.15 7.70 0.71
N ILE A 406 24.69 7.15 1.80
CA ILE A 406 24.94 5.72 1.95
C ILE A 406 24.22 5.18 3.20
N TYR A 407 23.72 3.95 3.09
CA TYR A 407 22.99 3.28 4.15
C TYR A 407 23.82 2.10 4.68
N ILE A 408 24.11 2.12 5.99
CA ILE A 408 24.90 1.09 6.66
C ILE A 408 24.06 0.47 7.79
N PRO A 409 23.89 -0.86 7.81
CA PRO A 409 23.29 -1.54 8.94
C PRO A 409 24.25 -1.49 10.13
N ALA A 410 23.80 -0.95 11.26
CA ALA A 410 24.60 -0.80 12.47
C ALA A 410 23.84 -1.33 13.71
N LYS A 411 24.56 -2.00 14.63
CA LYS A 411 24.00 -2.40 15.92
C LYS A 411 23.67 -1.18 16.78
N ASP A 412 24.60 -0.23 16.78
CA ASP A 412 24.48 1.07 17.42
C ASP A 412 24.37 2.16 16.35
N ILE A 413 23.21 2.80 16.26
CA ILE A 413 22.96 3.90 15.32
C ILE A 413 23.58 5.21 15.80
N ASP A 414 24.02 5.28 17.06
CA ASP A 414 24.66 6.45 17.67
C ASP A 414 26.18 6.46 17.47
N ASN A 415 26.74 5.48 16.76
CA ASN A 415 28.15 5.39 16.43
C ASN A 415 28.58 6.44 15.39
N ALA A 416 28.78 7.68 15.86
CA ALA A 416 29.23 8.80 15.04
C ALA A 416 30.62 8.56 14.43
N GLU A 417 31.50 7.83 15.11
CA GLU A 417 32.84 7.52 14.63
C GLU A 417 32.81 6.69 13.34
N LEU A 418 32.01 5.62 13.31
CA LEU A 418 31.79 4.82 12.11
C LEU A 418 31.27 5.67 10.95
N ALA A 419 30.29 6.53 11.23
CA ALA A 419 29.69 7.39 10.22
C ALA A 419 30.70 8.40 9.65
N ASN A 420 31.44 9.08 10.53
CA ASN A 420 32.44 10.08 10.15
C ASN A 420 33.64 9.44 9.41
N ASN A 421 34.13 8.29 9.87
CA ASN A 421 35.21 7.56 9.20
C ASN A 421 34.80 7.13 7.80
N THR A 422 33.55 6.66 7.63
CA THR A 422 33.04 6.28 6.32
C THR A 422 32.88 7.49 5.40
N ALA A 423 32.31 8.58 5.90
CA ALA A 423 32.16 9.81 5.12
C ALA A 423 33.51 10.40 4.70
N ALA A 424 34.48 10.47 5.62
CA ALA A 424 35.83 10.94 5.34
C ALA A 424 36.54 10.07 4.31
N TYR A 425 36.42 8.74 4.41
CA TYR A 425 36.95 7.81 3.41
C TYR A 425 36.35 8.06 2.02
N ILE A 426 35.03 8.25 1.93
CA ILE A 426 34.35 8.51 0.65
C ILE A 426 34.76 9.85 0.06
N ILE A 427 34.80 10.92 0.87
CA ILE A 427 35.22 12.25 0.42
C ILE A 427 36.65 12.21 -0.12
N LYS A 428 37.55 11.46 0.53
CA LYS A 428 38.96 11.38 0.16
C LYS A 428 39.23 10.50 -1.06
N ASN A 429 38.56 9.35 -1.15
CA ASN A 429 38.95 8.29 -2.09
C ASN A 429 37.98 8.13 -3.27
N SER A 430 36.81 8.77 -3.25
CA SER A 430 35.85 8.60 -4.34
C SER A 430 36.34 9.28 -5.62
N PRO A 431 36.19 8.64 -6.80
CA PRO A 431 36.43 9.31 -8.08
C PRO A 431 35.47 10.48 -8.33
N THR A 432 34.35 10.53 -7.61
CA THR A 432 33.34 11.58 -7.69
C THR A 432 33.55 12.60 -6.57
N LYS A 433 33.65 13.89 -6.92
CA LYS A 433 33.74 14.96 -5.92
C LYS A 433 32.36 15.24 -5.31
N PHE A 434 32.18 14.85 -4.05
CA PHE A 434 30.99 15.15 -3.26
C PHE A 434 31.20 16.41 -2.43
N GLY A 435 30.22 17.31 -2.38
CA GLY A 435 30.23 18.43 -1.41
C GLY A 435 29.64 18.05 -0.06
N THR A 436 28.85 16.98 -0.02
CA THR A 436 28.24 16.49 1.22
C THR A 436 28.08 14.98 1.12
N ILE A 437 28.45 14.28 2.18
CA ILE A 437 28.15 12.85 2.36
C ILE A 437 27.23 12.70 3.57
N ASN A 438 26.10 12.04 3.35
CA ASN A 438 25.19 11.58 4.38
C ASN A 438 25.43 10.10 4.62
N VAL A 439 25.80 9.75 5.85
CA VAL A 439 25.87 8.35 6.28
C VAL A 439 24.68 8.07 7.16
N VAL A 440 23.80 7.19 6.69
CA VAL A 440 22.63 6.75 7.41
C VAL A 440 22.95 5.43 8.07
N LEU A 441 23.19 5.47 9.37
CA LEU A 441 23.26 4.26 10.18
C LEU A 441 21.82 3.83 10.48
N TYR A 442 21.50 2.58 10.21
CA TYR A 442 20.17 2.07 10.49
C TYR A 442 20.20 0.71 11.17
N ARG A 443 19.16 0.46 11.96
CA ARG A 443 18.84 -0.85 12.51
C ARG A 443 17.46 -1.23 12.00
N PHE A 444 17.40 -2.33 11.28
CA PHE A 444 16.18 -2.90 10.74
C PHE A 444 15.95 -4.27 11.35
N ALA A 445 14.76 -4.48 11.90
CA ALA A 445 14.28 -5.78 12.32
C ALA A 445 12.81 -5.90 11.93
N THR A 446 12.45 -6.98 11.26
CA THR A 446 11.05 -7.26 10.91
C THR A 446 10.64 -8.58 11.53
N PHE A 447 9.42 -8.68 12.02
CA PHE A 447 8.86 -9.94 12.48
C PHE A 447 7.35 -9.92 12.29
N GLY A 448 6.84 -10.81 11.45
CA GLY A 448 5.43 -10.81 11.06
C GLY A 448 5.08 -9.54 10.30
N ASN A 449 4.03 -8.85 10.76
CA ASN A 449 3.56 -7.59 10.20
C ASN A 449 4.14 -6.34 10.90
N VAL A 450 5.14 -6.52 11.75
CA VAL A 450 5.78 -5.42 12.49
C VAL A 450 7.20 -5.26 12.01
N THR A 451 7.55 -4.02 11.68
CA THR A 451 8.89 -3.62 11.30
C THR A 451 9.36 -2.53 12.25
N ILE A 452 10.53 -2.73 12.83
CA ILE A 452 11.26 -1.72 13.58
C ILE A 452 12.39 -1.25 12.67
N LEU A 453 12.24 -0.02 12.16
CA LEU A 453 13.30 0.70 11.48
C LEU A 453 13.68 1.90 12.34
N LYS A 454 14.89 1.87 12.89
CA LYS A 454 15.53 3.03 13.51
C LYS A 454 16.68 3.47 12.61
N ASN A 455 16.82 4.76 12.37
CA ASN A 455 17.95 5.29 11.63
C ASN A 455 18.43 6.61 12.23
N LYS A 456 19.69 6.94 11.95
CA LYS A 456 20.29 8.21 12.29
C LYS A 456 21.18 8.64 11.13
N SER A 457 20.99 9.86 10.66
CA SER A 457 21.76 10.43 9.56
C SER A 457 22.85 11.32 10.10
N TYR A 458 24.07 11.09 9.62
CA TYR A 458 25.24 11.90 9.90
C TYR A 458 25.65 12.60 8.61
N THR A 459 25.67 13.92 8.65
CA THR A 459 26.01 14.75 7.49
C THR A 459 27.41 15.32 7.66
N GLN A 460 28.31 14.98 6.75
CA GLN A 460 29.64 15.57 6.67
C GLN A 460 29.75 16.38 5.38
N LYS A 461 30.15 17.65 5.51
CA LYS A 461 30.51 18.48 4.36
C LYS A 461 31.95 18.18 3.99
N ALA A 462 32.22 18.04 2.69
CA ALA A 462 33.59 18.13 2.23
C ALA A 462 34.03 19.58 2.45
N GLU A 463 34.98 19.81 3.35
CA GLU A 463 35.62 21.11 3.46
C GLU A 463 36.21 21.45 2.08
N GLU A 464 36.08 22.70 1.68
CA GLU A 464 36.95 23.21 0.62
C GLU A 464 38.36 23.08 1.16
N THR A 465 39.07 22.01 0.78
CA THR A 465 40.49 22.14 0.54
C THR A 465 40.60 23.21 -0.54
N LEU A 466 40.60 24.47 -0.08
CA LEU A 466 41.30 25.55 -0.73
C LEU A 466 42.68 24.98 -1.01
N ASP A 467 42.90 24.64 -2.27
CA ASP A 467 44.26 24.50 -2.80
C ASP A 467 45.03 25.74 -2.33
N LYS A 468 45.95 25.51 -1.40
CA LYS A 468 47.06 26.40 -1.07
C LYS A 468 48.33 25.71 -1.51
#